data_AF-A0A255EHI8-F1
#
_entry.id   AF-A0A255EHI8-F1
#
_cell.length_a   1.000
_cell.length_b   1.000
_cell.length_c   1.000
_cell.angle_alpha   90.00
_cell.angle_beta   90.00
_cell.angle_gamma   90.00
#
_symmetry.space_group_name_H-M   'P 1'
#
loop_
_entity.id
_entity.type
_entity.pdbx_description
1 polymer ?
#
loop_
_entity_poly.entity_id
_entity_poly.type
_entity_poly.pdbx_seq_one_letter_code
_entity_poly.pdbx_strand_id
1 'polypeptide(L)'
;MRIVLNVMIGAVVALVHVLFGGLIAVQISATEGGAVVDLSNAVASVRDPGPAPLANVALVILGCVALGLIGALPGQRRDQRRTARPIAYVVISLALIVTALRVEVFPPEGFFLGPLGWLVEGGQDSSVQLSCALAAVVVVMSSIRGRVSADRDGSETVTDDH
;
A
#
# COMPACT_ATOMS: atom_id res chain seq x y z
N MET A 1 -8.81 -3.41 22.60
CA MET A 1 -7.65 -2.52 22.42
C MET A 1 -6.63 -3.01 21.38
N ARG A 2 -6.08 -4.23 21.46
CA ARG A 2 -5.06 -4.73 20.50
C ARG A 2 -5.52 -4.77 19.03
N ILE A 3 -6.78 -5.11 18.77
CA ILE A 3 -7.35 -5.13 17.40
C ILE A 3 -7.40 -3.71 16.83
N VAL A 4 -7.94 -2.75 17.60
CA VAL A 4 -8.01 -1.33 17.20
C VAL A 4 -6.62 -0.79 16.89
N LEU A 5 -5.62 -1.06 17.76
CA LEU A 5 -4.24 -0.67 17.51
C LEU A 5 -3.70 -1.26 16.19
N ASN A 6 -3.99 -2.53 15.90
CA ASN A 6 -3.58 -3.17 14.65
C ASN A 6 -4.24 -2.53 13.42
N VAL A 7 -5.54 -2.21 13.50
CA VAL A 7 -6.25 -1.50 12.42
C VAL A 7 -5.62 -0.13 12.19
N MET A 8 -5.36 0.63 13.26
CA MET A 8 -4.71 1.94 13.18
C MET A 8 -3.32 1.86 12.54
N ILE A 9 -2.51 0.87 12.92
CA ILE A 9 -1.18 0.67 12.30
C ILE A 9 -1.32 0.37 10.81
N GLY A 10 -2.23 -0.52 10.41
CA GLY A 10 -2.45 -0.83 8.98
C GLY A 10 -2.90 0.39 8.18
N ALA A 11 -3.82 1.19 8.74
CA ALA A 11 -4.30 2.42 8.13
C ALA A 11 -3.19 3.48 7.98
N VAL A 12 -2.39 3.69 9.03
CA VAL A 12 -1.25 4.63 9.01
C VAL A 12 -0.21 4.19 7.99
N VAL A 13 0.14 2.90 7.95
CA VAL A 13 1.09 2.38 6.96
C VAL A 13 0.57 2.56 5.53
N ALA A 14 -0.72 2.32 5.28
CA ALA A 14 -1.32 2.56 3.97
C ALA A 14 -1.23 4.04 3.56
N LEU A 15 -1.64 4.95 4.44
CA LEU A 15 -1.59 6.38 4.19
C LEU A 15 -0.16 6.86 3.89
N VAL A 16 0.79 6.48 4.74
CA VAL A 16 2.21 6.83 4.58
C VAL A 16 2.76 6.23 3.29
N HIS A 17 2.48 4.96 3.01
CA HIS A 17 3.00 4.29 1.81
C HIS A 17 2.48 4.94 0.52
N VAL A 18 1.18 5.20 0.41
CA VAL A 18 0.58 5.83 -0.77
C VAL A 18 1.13 7.25 -0.95
N LEU A 19 1.16 8.07 0.11
CA LEU A 19 1.63 9.45 0.00
C LEU A 19 3.13 9.57 -0.29
N PHE A 20 3.98 8.80 0.39
CA PHE A 20 5.41 8.81 0.10
C PHE A 20 5.73 8.18 -1.25
N GLY A 21 5.00 7.12 -1.63
CA GLY A 21 5.11 6.51 -2.96
C GLY A 21 4.79 7.54 -4.04
N GLY A 22 3.72 8.30 -3.87
CA GLY A 22 3.35 9.37 -4.78
C GLY A 22 4.32 10.54 -4.81
N LEU A 23 4.87 10.95 -3.66
CA LEU A 23 5.93 11.95 -3.60
C LEU A 23 7.15 11.50 -4.43
N ILE A 24 7.56 10.23 -4.28
CA ILE A 24 8.68 9.67 -5.06
C ILE A 24 8.32 9.58 -6.54
N ALA A 25 7.10 9.15 -6.89
CA ALA A 25 6.62 9.07 -8.27
C ALA A 25 6.61 10.45 -8.96
N VAL A 26 6.13 11.49 -8.28
CA VAL A 26 6.22 12.89 -8.76
C VAL A 26 7.66 13.26 -9.10
N GLN A 27 8.61 12.91 -8.22
CA GLN A 27 10.03 13.23 -8.43
C GLN A 27 10.63 12.44 -9.60
N ILE A 28 10.20 11.20 -9.81
CA ILE A 28 10.60 10.38 -10.98
C ILE A 28 10.09 11.04 -12.26
N SER A 29 8.78 11.29 -12.36
CA SER A 29 8.17 11.93 -13.54
C SER A 29 8.76 13.31 -13.82
N ALA A 30 9.03 14.10 -12.77
CA ALA A 30 9.69 15.39 -12.90
C ALA A 30 11.11 15.23 -13.46
N THR A 31 11.92 14.34 -12.90
CA THR A 31 13.32 14.14 -13.32
C THR A 31 13.40 13.62 -14.76
N GLU A 32 12.50 12.72 -15.15
CA GLU A 32 12.41 12.21 -16.52
C GLU A 32 11.99 13.31 -17.51
N GLY A 33 11.18 14.28 -17.06
CA GLY A 33 10.82 15.47 -17.82
C GLY A 33 11.85 16.61 -17.76
N GLY A 34 12.97 16.44 -17.04
CA GLY A 34 13.98 17.50 -16.86
C GLY A 34 13.57 18.60 -15.86
N ALA A 35 12.53 18.38 -15.05
CA ALA A 35 12.12 19.28 -13.98
C ALA A 35 12.65 18.79 -12.63
N VAL A 36 13.03 19.73 -11.77
CA VAL A 36 13.23 19.48 -10.34
C VAL A 36 12.10 20.18 -9.60
N VAL A 37 11.30 19.42 -8.86
CA VAL A 37 10.15 19.95 -8.14
C VAL A 37 10.39 19.96 -6.63
N ASP A 38 9.87 20.97 -5.96
CA ASP A 38 9.90 21.04 -4.50
C ASP A 38 8.79 20.17 -3.86
N LEU A 39 8.68 20.20 -2.52
CA LEU A 39 7.65 19.45 -1.79
C LEU A 39 6.22 19.97 -2.04
N SER A 40 6.06 21.16 -2.63
CA SER A 40 4.75 21.64 -3.05
C SER A 40 4.38 21.17 -4.47
N ASN A 41 5.23 20.36 -5.10
CA ASN A 41 5.18 19.98 -6.51
C ASN A 41 5.34 21.18 -7.45
N ALA A 42 5.96 22.28 -6.99
CA ALA A 42 6.28 23.43 -7.83
C ALA A 42 7.66 23.23 -8.48
N VAL A 43 7.81 23.64 -9.73
CA VAL A 43 9.09 23.55 -10.45
C VAL A 43 10.10 24.52 -9.84
N ALA A 44 11.13 23.98 -9.20
CA ALA A 44 12.20 24.73 -8.57
C ALA A 44 13.35 25.02 -9.53
N SER A 45 13.66 24.10 -10.44
CA SER A 45 14.67 24.30 -11.50
C SER A 45 14.45 23.34 -12.67
N VAL A 46 15.09 23.61 -13.81
CA VAL A 46 15.11 22.75 -15.00
C VAL A 46 16.53 22.21 -15.19
N ARG A 47 16.65 20.92 -15.49
CA ARG A 47 17.89 20.19 -15.75
C ARG A 47 17.72 19.30 -16.97
N ASP A 48 18.81 18.76 -17.49
CA ASP A 48 18.73 17.78 -18.56
C ASP A 48 17.95 16.53 -18.10
N PRO A 49 17.02 16.02 -18.92
CA PRO A 49 16.23 14.85 -18.57
C PRO A 49 17.13 13.63 -18.42
N GLY A 50 16.84 12.81 -17.42
CA GLY A 50 17.64 11.62 -17.14
C GLY A 50 16.89 10.59 -16.30
N PRO A 51 17.39 9.34 -16.26
CA PRO A 51 16.79 8.32 -15.43
C PRO A 51 16.96 8.66 -13.94
N ALA A 52 15.96 8.29 -13.14
CA ALA A 52 15.96 8.48 -11.68
C ALA A 52 16.15 7.14 -10.92
N PRO A 53 17.31 6.44 -11.07
CA PRO A 53 17.46 5.08 -10.53
C PRO A 53 17.38 5.03 -9.00
N LEU A 54 17.85 6.07 -8.31
CA LEU A 54 17.77 6.16 -6.85
C LEU A 54 16.32 6.26 -6.36
N ALA A 55 15.47 6.99 -7.08
CA ALA A 55 14.06 7.11 -6.73
C ALA A 55 13.32 5.79 -6.94
N ASN A 56 13.61 5.06 -8.03
CA ASN A 56 13.08 3.72 -8.25
C ASN A 56 13.48 2.73 -7.13
N VAL A 57 14.74 2.76 -6.70
CA VAL A 57 15.20 1.94 -5.55
C VAL A 57 14.48 2.34 -4.27
N ALA A 58 14.28 3.63 -4.02
CA ALA A 58 13.54 4.11 -2.85
C ALA A 58 12.08 3.61 -2.84
N LEU A 59 11.41 3.59 -4.00
CA LEU A 59 10.05 3.07 -4.17
C LEU A 59 9.96 1.59 -3.80
N VAL A 60 10.90 0.77 -4.29
CA VAL A 60 10.98 -0.67 -3.97
C VAL A 60 11.22 -0.90 -2.48
N ILE A 61 12.15 -0.15 -1.89
CA ILE A 61 12.43 -0.24 -0.44
C ILE A 61 11.17 0.13 0.35
N LEU A 62 10.48 1.20 -0.04
CA LEU A 62 9.25 1.65 0.62
C LEU A 62 8.17 0.57 0.60
N GLY A 63 7.93 -0.07 -0.56
CA GLY A 63 6.98 -1.18 -0.68
C GLY A 63 7.35 -2.38 0.19
N CYS A 64 8.63 -2.78 0.20
CA CYS A 64 9.14 -3.85 1.06
C CYS A 64 8.95 -3.54 2.56
N VAL A 65 9.23 -2.30 2.98
CA VAL A 65 9.03 -1.85 4.36
C VAL A 65 7.55 -1.88 4.72
N ALA A 66 6.66 -1.37 3.86
CA ALA A 66 5.22 -1.40 4.08
C ALA A 66 4.71 -2.84 4.26
N LEU A 67 5.09 -3.76 3.37
CA LEU A 67 4.74 -5.18 3.47
C LEU A 67 5.29 -5.84 4.74
N GLY A 68 6.52 -5.49 5.13
CA GLY A 68 7.13 -5.96 6.39
C GLY A 68 6.37 -5.49 7.63
N LEU A 69 5.97 -4.21 7.67
CA LEU A 69 5.26 -3.60 8.80
C LEU A 69 3.85 -4.18 8.99
N ILE A 70 3.15 -4.49 7.91
CA ILE A 70 1.83 -5.14 7.97
C ILE A 70 1.92 -6.65 8.21
N GLY A 71 3.14 -7.21 8.25
CA GLY A 71 3.36 -8.64 8.47
C GLY A 71 2.97 -9.51 7.28
N ALA A 72 3.05 -8.98 6.06
CA ALA A 72 2.79 -9.71 4.82
C ALA A 72 4.00 -10.53 4.34
N LEU A 73 5.17 -10.39 4.99
CA LEU A 73 6.37 -11.16 4.64
C LEU A 73 6.28 -12.65 5.07
N PRO A 74 6.81 -13.59 4.26
CA PRO A 74 6.87 -15.00 4.61
C PRO A 74 7.64 -15.24 5.92
N GLY A 75 7.15 -16.16 6.76
CA GLY A 75 7.87 -16.62 7.97
C GLY A 75 7.47 -15.95 9.29
N GLN A 76 6.66 -14.88 9.29
CA GLN A 76 6.08 -14.38 10.54
C GLN A 76 4.95 -15.32 11.01
N ARG A 77 5.04 -15.81 12.26
CA ARG A 77 4.02 -16.68 12.87
C ARG A 77 2.65 -16.00 12.80
N ARG A 78 1.74 -16.60 12.00
CA ARG A 78 0.37 -16.14 11.75
C ARG A 78 -0.49 -16.41 12.99
N ASP A 79 -0.43 -15.51 13.95
CA ASP A 79 -1.44 -15.43 14.99
C ASP A 79 -2.72 -14.83 14.38
N GLN A 80 -3.88 -15.45 14.63
CA GLN A 80 -5.17 -15.09 14.00
C GLN A 80 -5.54 -13.61 14.23
N ARG A 81 -4.96 -12.98 15.25
CA ARG A 81 -5.12 -11.55 15.60
C ARG A 81 -4.27 -10.59 14.75
N ARG A 82 -3.32 -11.09 13.94
CA ARG A 82 -2.45 -10.28 13.07
C ARG A 82 -3.05 -9.96 11.71
N THR A 83 -4.17 -10.57 11.32
CA THR A 83 -4.86 -10.31 10.04
C THR A 83 -5.51 -8.93 9.96
N ALA A 84 -5.80 -8.28 11.09
CA ALA A 84 -6.39 -6.95 11.12
C ALA A 84 -5.52 -5.86 10.46
N ARG A 85 -4.18 -5.97 10.56
CA ARG A 85 -3.25 -5.00 9.96
C ARG A 85 -3.28 -5.02 8.42
N PRO A 86 -3.03 -6.17 7.75
CA PRO A 86 -3.06 -6.23 6.30
C PRO A 86 -4.46 -5.96 5.74
N ILE A 87 -5.54 -6.33 6.45
CA ILE A 87 -6.91 -5.97 6.05
C ILE A 87 -7.07 -4.44 6.05
N ALA A 88 -6.72 -3.78 7.15
CA ALA A 88 -6.83 -2.32 7.23
C ALA A 88 -5.96 -1.63 6.16
N TYR A 89 -4.74 -2.13 5.94
CA TYR A 89 -3.87 -1.64 4.89
C TYR A 89 -4.54 -1.76 3.50
N VAL A 90 -5.05 -2.94 3.14
CA VAL A 90 -5.71 -3.15 1.83
C VAL A 90 -6.92 -2.24 1.66
N VAL A 91 -7.78 -2.14 2.68
CA VAL A 91 -9.00 -1.32 2.61
C VAL A 91 -8.65 0.16 2.43
N ILE A 92 -7.71 0.68 3.20
CA ILE A 92 -7.32 2.09 3.12
C ILE A 92 -6.55 2.38 1.83
N SER A 93 -5.59 1.53 1.44
CA SER A 93 -4.88 1.70 0.17
C SER A 93 -5.83 1.66 -1.02
N LEU A 94 -6.78 0.73 -1.04
CA LEU A 94 -7.79 0.65 -2.11
C LEU A 94 -8.67 1.90 -2.14
N ALA A 95 -9.11 2.40 -0.98
CA ALA A 95 -9.88 3.64 -0.90
C ALA A 95 -9.09 4.84 -1.45
N LEU A 96 -7.79 4.94 -1.13
CA LEU A 96 -6.91 6.00 -1.64
C LEU A 96 -6.67 5.87 -3.15
N ILE A 97 -6.42 4.65 -3.66
CA ILE A 97 -6.27 4.37 -5.10
C ILE A 97 -7.55 4.75 -5.85
N VAL A 98 -8.72 4.34 -5.37
CA VAL A 98 -10.01 4.71 -5.98
C VAL A 98 -10.23 6.21 -5.94
N THR A 99 -9.83 6.88 -4.85
CA THR A 99 -9.91 8.34 -4.73
C THR A 99 -9.01 9.02 -5.76
N ALA A 100 -7.77 8.56 -5.93
CA ALA A 100 -6.83 9.05 -6.94
C ALA A 100 -7.41 8.93 -8.36
N LEU A 101 -7.93 7.76 -8.72
CA LEU A 101 -8.57 7.51 -10.02
C LEU A 101 -9.81 8.40 -10.24
N ARG A 102 -10.60 8.64 -9.19
CA ARG A 102 -11.76 9.54 -9.27
C ARG A 102 -11.34 10.98 -9.54
N VAL A 103 -10.27 11.44 -8.89
CA VAL A 103 -9.72 12.79 -9.06
C VAL A 103 -9.13 12.98 -10.46
N GLU A 104 -8.53 11.94 -11.05
CA GLU A 104 -8.04 11.99 -12.44
C GLU A 104 -9.18 12.11 -13.46
N VAL A 105 -10.28 11.36 -13.28
CA VAL A 105 -11.43 11.39 -14.20
C VAL A 105 -12.18 12.73 -14.12
N PHE A 106 -12.16 13.38 -12.95
CA PHE A 106 -12.77 14.68 -12.72
C PHE A 106 -11.72 15.66 -12.19
N PRO A 107 -10.75 16.05 -13.03
CA PRO A 107 -9.65 16.88 -12.56
C PRO A 107 -10.20 18.25 -12.16
N PRO A 108 -9.91 18.74 -10.94
CA PRO A 108 -10.09 20.16 -10.65
C PRO A 108 -9.26 20.96 -11.65
N GLU A 109 -9.73 22.14 -12.06
CA GLU A 109 -9.03 22.98 -13.02
C GLU A 109 -7.62 23.34 -12.50
N GLY A 110 -6.57 22.74 -13.10
CA GLY A 110 -5.16 23.04 -12.81
C GLY A 110 -4.27 21.83 -12.51
N PHE A 111 -3.00 22.10 -12.18
CA PHE A 111 -2.02 21.10 -11.72
C PHE A 111 -2.24 20.76 -10.24
N PHE A 112 -2.08 19.47 -9.88
CA PHE A 112 -2.20 19.02 -8.49
C PHE A 112 -0.97 19.40 -7.65
N LEU A 113 -1.09 20.47 -6.86
CA LEU A 113 -0.04 20.89 -5.93
C LEU A 113 -0.15 20.18 -4.57
N GLY A 114 1.02 19.96 -3.96
CA GLY A 114 1.14 19.42 -2.61
C GLY A 114 0.56 18.01 -2.41
N PRO A 115 -0.03 17.72 -1.23
CA PRO A 115 -0.43 16.36 -0.85
C PRO A 115 -1.47 15.71 -1.78
N LEU A 116 -2.29 16.51 -2.46
CA LEU A 116 -3.26 15.99 -3.42
C LEU A 116 -2.56 15.41 -4.65
N GLY A 117 -1.50 16.06 -5.14
CA GLY A 117 -0.68 15.53 -6.23
C GLY A 117 0.03 14.24 -5.84
N TRP A 118 0.52 14.15 -4.60
CA TRP A 118 1.10 12.91 -4.09
C TRP A 118 0.06 11.79 -4.03
N LEU A 119 -1.17 12.08 -3.62
CA LEU A 119 -2.23 11.07 -3.62
C LEU A 119 -2.54 10.57 -5.03
N VAL A 120 -2.67 11.48 -6.00
CA VAL A 120 -3.01 11.13 -7.40
C VAL A 120 -1.93 10.24 -8.00
N GLU A 121 -0.67 10.69 -7.97
CA GLU A 121 0.46 9.93 -8.52
C GLU A 121 0.69 8.61 -7.74
N GLY A 122 0.61 8.66 -6.42
CA GLY A 122 0.79 7.48 -5.57
C GLY A 122 -0.30 6.43 -5.74
N GLY A 123 -1.54 6.83 -6.02
CA GLY A 123 -2.64 5.90 -6.30
C GLY A 123 -2.55 5.24 -7.68
N GLN A 124 -1.91 5.91 -8.64
CA GLN A 124 -1.69 5.40 -9.99
C GLN A 124 -0.40 4.59 -10.12
N ASP A 125 0.54 4.79 -9.18
CA ASP A 125 1.80 4.08 -9.20
C ASP A 125 1.62 2.55 -9.10
N SER A 126 2.24 1.84 -10.05
CA SER A 126 2.12 0.39 -10.17
C SER A 126 2.70 -0.37 -8.98
N SER A 127 3.72 0.18 -8.29
CA SER A 127 4.32 -0.48 -7.13
C SER A 127 3.39 -0.45 -5.91
N VAL A 128 2.63 0.64 -5.73
CA VAL A 128 1.63 0.78 -4.68
C VAL A 128 0.48 -0.19 -4.93
N GLN A 129 -0.02 -0.24 -6.17
CA GLN A 129 -1.07 -1.17 -6.59
C GLN A 129 -0.63 -2.63 -6.42
N LEU A 130 0.60 -2.98 -6.84
CA LEU A 130 1.16 -4.31 -6.67
C LEU A 130 1.28 -4.69 -5.19
N SER A 131 1.77 -3.79 -4.35
CA SER A 131 1.87 -4.01 -2.90
C SER A 131 0.49 -4.21 -2.26
N CYS A 132 -0.52 -3.46 -2.69
CA CYS A 132 -1.91 -3.65 -2.29
C CYS A 132 -2.43 -5.03 -2.71
N ALA A 133 -2.19 -5.44 -3.95
CA ALA A 133 -2.57 -6.76 -4.45
C ALA A 133 -1.90 -7.91 -3.67
N LEU A 134 -0.60 -7.81 -3.40
CA LEU A 134 0.13 -8.79 -2.60
C LEU A 134 -0.43 -8.90 -1.17
N ALA A 135 -0.71 -7.77 -0.53
CA ALA A 135 -1.35 -7.76 0.78
C ALA A 135 -2.74 -8.41 0.75
N ALA A 136 -3.54 -8.16 -0.30
CA ALA A 136 -4.84 -8.78 -0.49
C ALA A 136 -4.74 -10.30 -0.64
N VAL A 137 -3.78 -10.79 -1.44
CA VAL A 137 -3.51 -12.24 -1.56
C VAL A 137 -3.16 -12.85 -0.20
N VAL A 138 -2.33 -12.17 0.60
CA VAL A 138 -1.98 -12.64 1.96
C VAL A 138 -3.22 -12.74 2.85
N VAL A 139 -4.13 -11.77 2.78
CA VAL A 139 -5.41 -11.77 3.53
C VAL A 139 -6.29 -12.95 3.09
N VAL A 140 -6.48 -13.13 1.78
CA VAL A 140 -7.30 -14.22 1.22
C VAL A 140 -6.73 -15.58 1.63
N MET A 141 -5.43 -15.79 1.44
CA MET A 141 -4.76 -17.05 1.80
C MET A 141 -4.83 -17.33 3.30
N SER A 142 -4.79 -16.29 4.15
CA SER A 142 -4.97 -16.47 5.59
C SER A 142 -6.39 -16.89 5.97
N SER A 143 -7.38 -16.39 5.25
CA SER A 143 -8.80 -16.71 5.46
C SER A 143 -9.13 -18.13 5.03
N ILE A 144 -8.59 -18.58 3.88
CA ILE A 144 -8.76 -19.96 3.39
C ILE A 144 -8.15 -20.97 4.37
N ARG A 145 -6.92 -20.73 4.82
CA ARG A 145 -6.24 -21.63 5.77
C ARG A 145 -6.97 -21.72 7.12
N GLY A 146 -7.51 -20.61 7.61
CA GLY A 146 -8.29 -20.60 8.85
C GLY A 146 -9.56 -21.46 8.78
N ARG A 147 -10.22 -21.50 7.61
CA ARG A 147 -11.41 -22.35 7.40
C ARG A 147 -11.06 -23.84 7.37
N VAL A 148 -9.98 -24.21 6.67
CA VAL A 148 -9.54 -25.62 6.58
C VAL A 148 -9.16 -26.18 7.95
N SER A 149 -8.54 -25.38 8.81
CA SER A 149 -8.23 -25.82 10.18
C SER A 149 -9.48 -26.02 11.03
N ALA A 150 -10.46 -25.12 10.93
CA ALA A 150 -11.71 -25.24 11.70
C ALA A 150 -12.55 -26.47 11.31
N ASP A 151 -12.55 -26.82 10.04
CA ASP A 151 -13.27 -28.00 9.51
C ASP A 151 -12.64 -29.32 9.98
N ARG A 152 -11.31 -29.33 10.14
CA ARG A 152 -10.56 -30.50 10.62
C ARG A 152 -10.80 -30.80 12.10
N ASP A 153 -10.82 -29.75 12.93
CA ASP A 153 -11.08 -29.89 14.37
C ASP A 153 -12.54 -30.30 14.66
N GLY A 154 -13.48 -29.90 13.80
CA GLY A 154 -14.89 -30.32 13.90
C GLY A 154 -15.13 -31.79 13.56
N SER A 155 -14.26 -32.42 12.75
CA SER A 155 -14.39 -33.82 12.35
C SER A 155 -13.90 -34.82 13.40
N GLU A 156 -12.95 -34.44 14.27
CA GLU A 156 -12.40 -35.36 15.28
C GLU A 156 -13.32 -35.55 16.49
N THR A 157 -14.25 -34.61 16.73
CA THR A 157 -15.16 -34.64 17.89
C THR A 157 -16.40 -35.54 17.71
N VAL A 158 -16.64 -36.06 16.50
CA VAL A 158 -17.85 -36.86 16.19
C VAL A 158 -17.61 -38.38 16.30
N THR A 159 -16.36 -38.83 16.42
CA THR A 159 -16.00 -40.26 16.35
C THR A 159 -15.80 -41.00 17.67
N ASP A 160 -15.89 -40.34 18.83
CA ASP A 160 -15.57 -40.95 20.13
C ASP A 160 -16.78 -41.42 20.97
N ASP A 161 -18.00 -41.32 20.45
CA ASP A 161 -19.22 -41.81 21.13
C ASP A 161 -19.76 -43.10 20.50
N HIS A 162 -19.00 -44.22 20.52
CA HIS A 162 -19.56 -45.57 20.33
C HIS A 162 -18.75 -46.68 21.04
#